data_AF-A0A355F8J0-F1
#
_entry.id   AF-A0A355F8J0-F1
#
_cell.length_a   1.000
_cell.length_b   1.000
_cell.length_c   1.000
_cell.angle_alpha   90.00
_cell.angle_beta   90.00
_cell.angle_gamma   90.00
#
_symmetry.space_group_name_H-M   'P 1'
#
loop_
_entity.id
_entity.type
_entity.pdbx_description
1 polymer ?
#
loop_
_entity_poly.entity_id
_entity_poly.type
_entity_poly.pdbx_seq_one_letter_code
_entity_poly.pdbx_strand_id
1 'polypeptide(L)'
;MEKIPLAEAAKVELHITSHAPCDDIGHLLVTVRLRNLSTAVLDSEGEHPLYLVYRWIEAATGRLVVAESPVTALPAPLQPGGEGTFVLRVTPPETPGRYVLRATLVQHLHYWFDHPPVEVFSEVEHEIAPWWDDQTAGTVPFAGTPWVNRAGYRPYLAPSGRSRPLGLTCETTNLCNNDCIICAYGSQSRPKGVMSLEVFEKVLSDYSDLGGGVLSLTPVVGDVFLDHLLVERLRLAENYPRVDDLSVTTNAVASKRYDDDELGYVLNRFRQIQISIYGVDEEEYVAMTKKHTYSQMLAAIDRVLRLFRGRLVLVSQLLKKRTLDDVKKWAAASFRSLPGTAAQVTIQEPYNDFSNWGILDTGKALPFDATWRPNPTAKKQCLTPLVSFQVYWNGNVSFCPCDDFDNSPDLHLGNVMDSSLAEMYSSEKVRRLWSWPVHGVPEFCKTCSFYQPMETLLLVPGALQNPRLLMGS
;
A
#
# COMPACT_ATOMS: atom_id res chain seq x y z
N MET A 1 42.34 7.95 -7.15
CA MET A 1 42.96 8.35 -5.88
C MET A 1 43.43 7.08 -5.19
N GLU A 2 44.69 7.02 -4.75
CA GLU A 2 45.19 5.89 -3.97
C GLU A 2 44.47 5.82 -2.60
N LYS A 3 44.47 4.65 -1.99
CA LYS A 3 43.93 4.44 -0.64
C LYS A 3 44.61 5.42 0.33
N ILE A 4 43.81 6.16 1.11
CA ILE A 4 44.37 7.08 2.11
C ILE A 4 45.00 6.23 3.21
N PRO A 5 46.27 6.43 3.59
CA PRO A 5 46.87 5.71 4.71
C PRO A 5 46.13 5.99 6.02
N LEU A 6 45.97 4.99 6.89
CA LEU A 6 45.22 5.14 8.15
C LEU A 6 45.75 6.28 9.04
N ALA A 7 47.08 6.48 9.06
CA ALA A 7 47.73 7.56 9.80
C ALA A 7 47.44 8.96 9.22
N GLU A 8 47.14 9.06 7.92
CA GLU A 8 46.71 10.30 7.27
C GLU A 8 45.21 10.53 7.47
N ALA A 9 44.40 9.46 7.40
CA ALA A 9 42.96 9.53 7.67
C ALA A 9 42.66 10.04 9.08
N ALA A 10 43.47 9.64 10.08
CA ALA A 10 43.35 10.10 11.48
C ALA A 10 43.63 11.60 11.67
N LYS A 11 44.16 12.31 10.66
CA LYS A 11 44.41 13.75 10.69
C LYS A 11 43.24 14.57 10.13
N VAL A 12 42.13 13.94 9.76
CA VAL A 12 40.94 14.67 9.34
C VAL A 12 40.13 15.04 10.57
N GLU A 13 39.75 16.32 10.69
CA GLU A 13 38.84 16.77 11.74
C GLU A 13 37.43 16.92 11.16
N LEU A 14 36.43 16.44 11.91
CA LEU A 14 35.03 16.45 11.52
C LEU A 14 34.20 16.93 12.71
N HIS A 15 33.35 17.94 12.50
CA HIS A 15 32.47 18.48 13.55
C HIS A 15 31.07 18.76 13.01
N ILE A 16 30.04 18.21 13.66
CA ILE A 16 28.66 18.65 13.48
C ILE A 16 28.53 20.05 14.08
N THR A 17 28.11 21.00 13.26
CA THR A 17 27.94 22.42 13.64
C THR A 17 26.47 22.79 13.85
N SER A 18 25.56 22.09 13.17
CA SER A 18 24.12 22.21 13.39
C SER A 18 23.40 20.94 12.93
N HIS A 19 22.24 20.67 13.52
CA HIS A 19 21.30 19.66 13.06
C HIS A 19 19.88 20.18 13.29
N ALA A 20 19.03 20.16 12.27
CA ALA A 20 17.66 20.65 12.37
C ALA A 20 16.72 19.86 11.46
N PRO A 21 15.43 19.71 11.83
CA PRO A 21 14.42 19.17 10.92
C PRO A 21 14.31 19.99 9.64
N CYS A 22 14.08 19.33 8.50
CA CYS A 22 13.94 20.00 7.21
C CYS A 22 12.62 19.73 6.49
N ASP A 23 11.86 18.73 6.93
CA ASP A 23 10.55 18.43 6.38
C ASP A 23 9.62 17.80 7.42
N ASP A 24 8.33 17.75 7.09
CA ASP A 24 7.25 17.24 7.95
C ASP A 24 7.34 15.72 8.19
N ILE A 25 8.17 15.03 7.40
CA ILE A 25 8.42 13.58 7.52
C ILE A 25 9.65 13.28 8.41
N GLY A 26 10.29 14.32 8.95
CA GLY A 26 11.30 14.24 10.01
C GLY A 26 12.74 14.09 9.53
N HIS A 27 13.05 14.29 8.24
CA HIS A 27 14.45 14.33 7.81
C HIS A 27 15.18 15.49 8.50
N LEU A 28 16.47 15.28 8.78
CA LEU A 28 17.35 16.28 9.37
C LEU A 28 18.33 16.79 8.32
N LEU A 29 18.54 18.11 8.29
CA LEU A 29 19.73 18.70 7.65
C LEU A 29 20.80 18.86 8.71
N VAL A 30 21.95 18.24 8.47
CA VAL A 30 23.06 18.18 9.41
C VAL A 30 24.26 18.82 8.76
N THR A 31 24.70 19.94 9.32
CA THR A 31 25.82 20.72 8.79
C THR A 31 27.10 20.25 9.46
N VAL A 32 28.04 19.74 8.67
CA VAL A 32 29.32 19.23 9.13
C VAL A 32 30.45 20.09 8.58
N ARG A 33 31.32 20.54 9.48
CA ARG A 33 32.59 21.18 9.15
C ARG A 33 33.67 20.10 9.07
N LEU A 34 34.37 20.05 7.94
CA LEU A 34 35.49 19.13 7.71
C LEU A 34 36.77 19.92 7.50
N ARG A 35 37.84 19.53 8.18
CA ARG A 35 39.18 20.10 7.99
C ARG A 35 40.17 19.00 7.68
N ASN A 36 40.88 19.15 6.58
CA ASN A 36 41.87 18.19 6.12
C ASN A 36 43.26 18.58 6.63
N LEU A 37 43.74 17.98 7.73
CA LEU A 37 45.12 18.17 8.20
C LEU A 37 46.08 17.08 7.69
N SER A 38 45.60 16.22 6.78
CA SER A 38 46.41 15.21 6.14
C SER A 38 47.16 15.77 4.94
N THR A 39 48.06 14.96 4.40
CA THR A 39 48.77 15.23 3.13
C THR A 39 48.02 14.71 1.90
N ALA A 40 46.93 13.96 2.10
CA ALA A 40 46.09 13.44 1.02
C ALA A 40 45.03 14.47 0.58
N VAL A 41 44.63 14.42 -0.69
CA VAL A 41 43.42 15.12 -1.16
C VAL A 41 42.21 14.28 -0.74
N LEU A 42 41.17 14.91 -0.18
CA LEU A 42 39.91 14.22 0.11
C LEU A 42 38.94 14.46 -1.04
N ASP A 43 38.60 13.42 -1.78
CA ASP A 43 37.83 13.54 -3.03
C ASP A 43 36.77 12.45 -3.15
N SER A 44 35.62 12.80 -3.69
CA SER A 44 34.54 11.88 -4.03
C SER A 44 34.62 11.37 -5.47
N GLU A 45 35.63 11.79 -6.23
CA GLU A 45 35.92 11.30 -7.57
C GLU A 45 37.13 10.32 -7.61
N GLY A 46 37.16 9.46 -8.62
CA GLY A 46 38.25 8.50 -8.87
C GLY A 46 38.03 7.09 -8.32
N GLU A 47 39.10 6.30 -8.25
CA GLU A 47 39.06 4.84 -7.99
C GLU A 47 38.60 4.45 -6.58
N HIS A 48 38.89 5.28 -5.57
CA HIS A 48 38.55 5.03 -4.16
C HIS A 48 37.89 6.27 -3.54
N PRO A 49 36.67 6.61 -3.98
CA PRO A 49 36.01 7.84 -3.60
C PRO A 49 35.73 7.87 -2.09
N LEU A 50 35.89 9.04 -1.51
CA LEU A 50 35.57 9.34 -0.13
C LEU A 50 34.16 9.94 -0.06
N TYR A 51 33.33 9.46 0.85
CA TYR A 51 31.99 9.99 1.06
C TYR A 51 31.76 10.39 2.52
N LEU A 52 30.96 11.43 2.71
CA LEU A 52 30.39 11.79 3.99
C LEU A 52 29.13 10.96 4.25
N VAL A 53 29.05 10.34 5.41
CA VAL A 53 28.04 9.35 5.79
C VAL A 53 27.65 9.54 7.25
N TYR A 54 26.58 8.87 7.66
CA TYR A 54 26.13 8.91 9.05
C TYR A 54 25.72 7.53 9.56
N ARG A 55 25.66 7.42 10.89
CA ARG A 55 25.15 6.26 11.61
C ARG A 55 24.21 6.71 12.71
N TRP A 56 23.25 5.84 13.03
CA TRP A 56 22.37 6.01 14.18
C TRP A 56 22.68 4.96 15.22
N ILE A 57 22.89 5.39 16.46
CA ILE A 57 23.20 4.54 17.61
C ILE A 57 22.10 4.77 18.65
N GLU A 58 21.53 3.70 19.18
CA GLU A 58 20.54 3.77 20.25
C GLU A 58 21.22 4.22 21.55
N ALA A 59 20.81 5.37 22.11
CA ALA A 59 21.53 5.99 23.23
C ALA A 59 21.55 5.12 24.49
N ALA A 60 20.49 4.34 24.72
CA ALA A 60 20.37 3.49 25.90
C ALA A 60 21.24 2.23 25.86
N THR A 61 21.48 1.66 24.69
CA THR A 61 22.12 0.34 24.53
C THR A 61 23.48 0.42 23.83
N GLY A 62 23.79 1.53 23.16
CA GLY A 62 24.95 1.66 22.26
C GLY A 62 24.81 0.84 20.98
N ARG A 63 23.63 0.25 20.71
CA ARG A 63 23.40 -0.59 19.53
C ARG A 63 23.32 0.25 18.27
N LEU A 64 24.06 -0.16 17.25
CA LEU A 64 23.98 0.44 15.91
C LEU A 64 22.63 0.09 15.27
N VAL A 65 21.85 1.11 14.93
CA VAL A 65 20.49 1.00 14.35
C VAL A 65 20.53 1.22 12.84
N VAL A 66 21.33 2.18 12.39
CA VAL A 66 21.62 2.39 10.97
C VAL A 66 23.11 2.22 10.79
N ALA A 67 23.51 1.11 10.17
CA ALA A 67 24.90 0.78 9.90
C ALA A 67 25.42 1.43 8.63
N GLU A 68 24.60 1.51 7.58
CA GLU A 68 24.95 2.09 6.29
C GLU A 68 23.92 3.15 5.90
N SER A 69 24.38 4.38 5.67
CA SER A 69 23.55 5.48 5.18
C SER A 69 23.73 5.68 3.68
N PRO A 70 22.83 6.42 3.02
CA PRO A 70 23.15 7.04 1.75
C PRO A 70 24.46 7.85 1.84
N VAL A 71 25.23 7.84 0.75
CA VAL A 71 26.49 8.57 0.65
C VAL A 71 26.25 10.01 0.23
N THR A 72 26.99 10.94 0.83
CA THR A 72 27.04 12.35 0.41
C THR A 72 28.41 12.63 -0.18
N ALA A 73 28.47 12.93 -1.48
CA ALA A 73 29.70 13.34 -2.14
C ALA A 73 30.13 14.74 -1.69
N LEU A 74 31.44 14.94 -1.60
CA LEU A 74 32.04 16.25 -1.50
C LEU A 74 31.85 16.95 -2.87
N PRO A 75 31.24 18.15 -2.92
CA PRO A 75 31.01 18.86 -4.17
C PRO A 75 32.30 19.29 -4.89
N ALA A 76 33.42 19.34 -4.18
CA ALA A 76 34.74 19.57 -4.74
C ALA A 76 35.82 18.89 -3.87
N PRO A 77 37.00 18.54 -4.44
CA PRO A 77 38.09 17.95 -3.67
C PRO A 77 38.61 18.89 -2.58
N LEU A 78 38.73 18.39 -1.35
CA LEU A 78 39.28 19.14 -0.22
C LEU A 78 40.80 18.93 -0.13
N GLN A 79 41.55 19.96 -0.52
CA GLN A 79 43.02 19.94 -0.55
C GLN A 79 43.64 19.83 0.86
N PRO A 80 44.90 19.34 0.97
CA PRO A 80 45.67 19.40 2.22
C PRO A 80 45.66 20.79 2.86
N GLY A 81 45.38 20.85 4.17
CA GLY A 81 45.20 22.08 4.94
C GLY A 81 43.86 22.80 4.73
N GLY A 82 43.02 22.33 3.80
CA GLY A 82 41.74 22.92 3.45
C GLY A 82 40.65 22.65 4.48
N GLU A 83 39.60 23.47 4.41
CA GLU A 83 38.39 23.34 5.23
C GLU A 83 37.14 23.58 4.39
N GLY A 84 36.09 22.82 4.66
CA GLY A 84 34.79 22.95 4.00
C GLY A 84 33.63 22.68 4.94
N THR A 85 32.44 23.18 4.56
CA THR A 85 31.18 22.89 5.26
C THR A 85 30.25 22.14 4.31
N PHE A 86 29.70 21.05 4.78
CA PHE A 86 28.90 20.11 4.01
C PHE A 86 27.58 19.85 4.71
N VAL A 87 26.51 19.66 3.95
CA VAL A 87 25.18 19.39 4.51
C VAL A 87 24.80 17.95 4.17
N LEU A 88 24.54 17.14 5.20
CA LEU A 88 23.95 15.82 5.05
C LEU A 88 22.44 15.93 5.16
N ARG A 89 21.73 15.23 4.28
CA ARG A 89 20.32 14.91 4.51
C ARG A 89 20.25 13.55 5.23
N VAL A 90 19.77 13.57 6.46
CA VAL A 90 19.74 12.42 7.36
C VAL A 90 18.30 11.93 7.52
N THR A 91 18.08 10.63 7.33
CA THR A 91 16.82 9.97 7.67
C THR A 91 16.91 9.44 9.10
N PRO A 92 16.02 9.87 10.01
CA PRO A 92 15.98 9.35 11.37
C PRO A 92 15.46 7.90 11.42
N PRO A 93 15.81 7.13 12.48
CA PRO A 93 15.15 5.88 12.80
C PRO A 93 13.62 6.01 12.86
N GLU A 94 12.90 4.96 12.46
CA GLU A 94 11.44 4.99 12.47
C GLU A 94 10.83 4.92 13.87
N THR A 95 11.53 4.25 14.80
CA THR A 95 11.07 4.05 16.17
C THR A 95 11.37 5.27 17.03
N PRO A 96 10.40 5.79 17.80
CA PRO A 96 10.63 6.84 18.77
C PRO A 96 11.67 6.46 19.82
N GLY A 97 12.46 7.43 20.26
CA GLY A 97 13.49 7.20 21.27
C GLY A 97 14.64 8.19 21.19
N ARG A 98 15.61 8.02 22.10
CA ARG A 98 16.85 8.81 22.12
C ARG A 98 17.95 8.08 21.35
N TYR A 99 18.57 8.80 20.43
CA TYR A 99 19.61 8.27 19.57
C TYR A 99 20.80 9.22 19.52
N VAL A 100 21.96 8.66 19.21
CA VAL A 100 23.17 9.41 18.85
C VAL A 100 23.30 9.34 17.33
N LEU A 101 23.29 10.51 16.68
CA LEU A 101 23.67 10.65 15.28
C LEU A 101 25.18 10.82 15.22
N ARG A 102 25.87 9.90 14.55
CA ARG A 102 27.31 9.97 14.28
C ARG A 102 27.55 10.31 12.81
N ALA A 103 28.14 11.46 12.52
CA ALA A 103 28.65 11.79 11.20
C ALA A 103 30.11 11.33 11.06
N THR A 104 30.45 10.69 9.95
CA THR A 104 31.82 10.20 9.66
C THR A 104 32.07 10.15 8.15
N LEU A 105 33.24 9.66 7.76
CA LEU A 105 33.63 9.43 6.37
C LEU A 105 33.78 7.94 6.09
N VAL A 106 33.56 7.55 4.84
CA VAL A 106 33.91 6.22 4.33
C VAL A 106 34.76 6.37 3.09
N GLN A 107 35.90 5.67 3.05
CA GLN A 107 36.61 5.46 1.79
C GLN A 107 36.04 4.19 1.16
N HIS A 108 35.30 4.36 0.05
CA HIS A 108 34.52 3.30 -0.57
C HIS A 108 35.38 2.06 -0.86
N LEU A 109 34.86 0.88 -0.49
CA LEU A 109 35.52 -0.44 -0.56
C LEU A 109 36.78 -0.63 0.31
N HIS A 110 37.12 0.31 1.19
CA HIS A 110 38.33 0.21 2.03
C HIS A 110 38.03 0.17 3.52
N TYR A 111 37.62 1.30 4.11
CA TYR A 111 37.37 1.41 5.54
C TYR A 111 36.53 2.63 5.88
N TRP A 112 35.97 2.59 7.09
CA TRP A 112 35.23 3.68 7.69
C TRP A 112 36.13 4.45 8.64
N PHE A 113 35.99 5.76 8.66
CA PHE A 113 36.82 6.63 9.48
C PHE A 113 36.45 6.55 10.96
N ASP A 114 35.25 6.09 11.31
CA ASP A 114 34.82 5.92 12.70
C ASP A 114 35.27 4.60 13.35
N HIS A 115 36.06 3.79 12.66
CA HIS A 115 36.66 2.58 13.22
C HIS A 115 38.10 2.82 13.70
N PRO A 116 38.57 2.08 14.72
CA PRO A 116 39.99 2.06 15.07
C PRO A 116 40.85 1.61 13.87
N PRO A 117 42.03 2.22 13.65
CA PRO A 117 42.70 3.21 14.48
C PRO A 117 42.43 4.68 14.06
N VAL A 118 41.44 4.96 13.19
CA VAL A 118 41.22 6.30 12.63
C VAL A 118 40.40 7.18 13.56
N GLU A 119 39.25 6.66 14.04
CA GLU A 119 38.37 7.31 15.02
C GLU A 119 37.94 8.76 14.70
N VAL A 120 37.76 9.09 13.42
CA VAL A 120 37.28 10.41 12.97
C VAL A 120 35.76 10.38 12.79
N PHE A 121 35.07 11.03 13.72
CA PHE A 121 33.62 11.22 13.68
C PHE A 121 33.18 12.39 14.58
N SER A 122 31.93 12.81 14.43
CA SER A 122 31.27 13.76 15.33
C SER A 122 29.88 13.28 15.67
N GLU A 123 29.48 13.47 16.93
CA GLU A 123 28.23 12.96 17.47
C GLU A 123 27.34 14.07 18.00
N VAL A 124 26.04 13.88 17.88
CA VAL A 124 25.03 14.68 18.55
C VAL A 124 23.87 13.80 19.00
N GLU A 125 23.36 14.03 20.21
CA GLU A 125 22.12 13.39 20.65
C GLU A 125 20.92 14.00 19.95
N HIS A 126 19.98 13.15 19.54
CA HIS A 126 18.72 13.56 18.96
C HIS A 126 17.59 12.68 19.49
N GLU A 127 16.49 13.32 19.89
CA GLU A 127 15.27 12.64 20.32
C GLU A 127 14.29 12.56 19.15
N ILE A 128 13.88 11.35 18.82
CA ILE A 128 12.82 11.09 17.85
C ILE A 128 11.52 11.00 18.64
N ALA A 129 10.73 12.06 18.57
CA ALA A 129 9.43 12.09 19.23
C ALA A 129 8.45 11.11 18.56
N PRO A 130 7.59 10.44 19.34
CA PRO A 130 6.45 9.73 18.78
C PRO A 130 5.48 10.73 18.15
N TRP A 131 4.70 10.30 17.17
CA TRP A 131 3.70 11.19 16.56
C TRP A 131 2.35 11.19 17.30
N TRP A 132 2.16 10.28 18.26
CA TRP A 132 1.17 10.40 19.34
C TRP A 132 1.77 10.00 20.68
N ASP A 133 1.27 10.58 21.77
CA ASP A 133 1.63 10.28 23.16
C ASP A 133 0.40 9.82 23.95
N ASP A 134 0.54 9.55 25.25
CA ASP A 134 -0.58 9.10 26.09
C ASP A 134 -1.72 10.12 26.17
N GLN A 135 -1.44 11.42 26.00
CA GLN A 135 -2.43 12.49 26.05
C GLN A 135 -3.23 12.58 24.75
N THR A 136 -2.57 12.34 23.62
CA THR A 136 -3.12 12.45 22.27
C THR A 136 -3.58 11.12 21.69
N ALA A 137 -3.22 9.98 22.30
CA ALA A 137 -3.56 8.63 21.87
C ALA A 137 -5.07 8.44 21.65
N GLY A 138 -5.92 9.08 22.46
CA GLY A 138 -7.38 9.03 22.32
C GLY A 138 -7.93 9.65 21.02
N THR A 139 -7.10 10.36 20.25
CA THR A 139 -7.44 10.99 18.97
C THR A 139 -6.97 10.17 17.75
N VAL A 140 -6.12 9.16 17.98
CA VAL A 140 -5.57 8.30 16.93
C VAL A 140 -6.26 6.94 17.01
N PRO A 141 -7.11 6.56 16.02
CA PRO A 141 -7.94 5.37 16.14
C PRO A 141 -7.16 4.09 16.44
N PHE A 142 -5.99 3.90 15.82
CA PHE A 142 -5.13 2.73 15.98
C PHE A 142 -4.05 2.88 17.07
N ALA A 143 -4.19 3.82 18.02
CA ALA A 143 -3.23 4.02 19.11
C ALA A 143 -2.99 2.78 19.98
N GLY A 144 -3.96 1.85 20.02
CA GLY A 144 -3.82 0.52 20.64
C GLY A 144 -2.77 -0.40 19.97
N THR A 145 -2.10 0.08 18.92
CA THR A 145 -1.05 -0.62 18.18
C THR A 145 0.26 0.19 18.24
N PRO A 146 1.01 0.16 19.37
CA PRO A 146 2.14 1.07 19.59
C PRO A 146 3.26 0.99 18.56
N TRP A 147 3.46 -0.17 17.92
CA TRP A 147 4.50 -0.35 16.90
C TRP A 147 4.21 0.42 15.60
N VAL A 148 2.98 0.93 15.40
CA VAL A 148 2.58 1.84 14.31
C VAL A 148 2.94 3.31 14.63
N ASN A 149 3.34 3.61 15.88
CA ASN A 149 3.77 4.95 16.31
C ASN A 149 5.18 5.26 15.81
N ARG A 150 5.34 5.27 14.49
CA ARG A 150 6.60 5.52 13.82
C ARG A 150 6.53 6.85 13.09
N ALA A 151 7.55 7.67 13.26
CA ALA A 151 7.60 8.99 12.62
C ALA A 151 7.40 8.89 11.11
N GLY A 152 8.02 7.89 10.46
CA GLY A 152 7.88 7.64 9.02
C GLY A 152 6.48 7.18 8.56
N TYR A 153 5.57 6.82 9.48
CA TYR A 153 4.22 6.34 9.12
C TYR A 153 3.19 7.47 9.13
N ARG A 154 3.43 8.50 9.94
CA ARG A 154 2.56 9.68 10.07
C ARG A 154 2.18 10.32 8.72
N PRO A 155 3.09 10.49 7.74
CA PRO A 155 2.75 11.14 6.47
C PRO A 155 1.71 10.37 5.66
N TYR A 156 1.58 9.06 5.87
CA TYR A 156 0.63 8.21 5.15
C TYR A 156 -0.68 8.04 5.92
N LEU A 157 -0.60 7.96 7.25
CA LEU A 157 -1.76 7.71 8.11
C LEU A 157 -2.41 8.97 8.68
N ALA A 158 -1.74 10.12 8.62
CA ALA A 158 -2.25 11.41 9.05
C ALA A 158 -1.64 12.63 8.31
N PRO A 159 -1.65 12.67 6.95
CA PRO A 159 -1.04 13.74 6.15
C PRO A 159 -1.64 15.13 6.42
N SER A 160 -2.93 15.21 6.77
CA SER A 160 -3.64 16.46 7.06
C SER A 160 -3.72 16.76 8.57
N GLY A 161 -2.94 16.05 9.39
CA GLY A 161 -3.04 16.09 10.85
C GLY A 161 -4.22 15.31 11.43
N ARG A 162 -5.06 14.69 10.58
CA ARG A 162 -6.16 13.80 10.96
C ARG A 162 -5.88 12.39 10.48
N SER A 163 -6.21 11.39 11.29
CA SER A 163 -6.03 9.99 10.88
C SER A 163 -6.91 9.63 9.68
N ARG A 164 -6.41 8.75 8.82
CA ARG A 164 -7.07 8.28 7.60
C ARG A 164 -6.69 6.83 7.28
N PRO A 165 -7.46 6.13 6.43
CA PRO A 165 -7.00 4.89 5.81
C PRO A 165 -5.97 5.21 4.69
N LEU A 166 -5.21 4.21 4.25
CA LEU A 166 -4.22 4.38 3.18
C LEU A 166 -4.87 4.65 1.82
N GLY A 167 -5.98 3.97 1.52
CA GLY A 167 -6.79 4.09 0.31
C GLY A 167 -8.27 4.23 0.63
N LEU A 168 -9.09 4.28 -0.43
CA LEU A 168 -10.54 4.18 -0.34
C LEU A 168 -11.08 3.18 -1.36
N THR A 169 -12.11 2.43 -0.99
CA THR A 169 -12.88 1.57 -1.89
C THR A 169 -14.26 2.18 -2.06
N CYS A 170 -14.65 2.41 -3.30
CA CYS A 170 -15.93 2.99 -3.67
C CYS A 170 -16.65 2.04 -4.62
N GLU A 171 -17.67 1.37 -4.11
CA GLU A 171 -18.57 0.55 -4.91
C GLU A 171 -19.54 1.46 -5.64
N THR A 172 -19.37 1.62 -6.96
CA THR A 172 -20.29 2.44 -7.77
C THR A 172 -21.55 1.69 -8.18
N THR A 173 -21.54 0.36 -8.06
CA THR A 173 -22.67 -0.53 -8.32
C THR A 173 -22.45 -1.85 -7.58
N ASN A 174 -23.53 -2.48 -7.11
CA ASN A 174 -23.49 -3.85 -6.60
C ASN A 174 -24.12 -4.88 -7.56
N LEU A 175 -24.32 -4.50 -8.83
CA LEU A 175 -24.81 -5.40 -9.86
C LEU A 175 -23.70 -6.34 -10.33
N CYS A 176 -23.99 -7.63 -10.49
CA CYS A 176 -23.07 -8.61 -11.10
C CYS A 176 -23.77 -9.45 -12.17
N ASN A 177 -23.02 -9.80 -13.22
CA ASN A 177 -23.43 -10.74 -14.26
C ASN A 177 -23.13 -12.21 -13.93
N ASN A 178 -22.35 -12.49 -12.87
CA ASN A 178 -22.05 -13.83 -12.39
C ASN A 178 -22.83 -14.17 -11.11
N ASP A 179 -22.90 -15.46 -10.77
CA ASP A 179 -23.46 -15.97 -9.52
C ASP A 179 -22.50 -16.99 -8.89
N CYS A 180 -21.27 -16.54 -8.62
CA CYS A 180 -20.17 -17.43 -8.26
C CYS A 180 -20.43 -18.17 -6.94
N ILE A 181 -20.12 -19.46 -6.89
CA ILE A 181 -20.36 -20.32 -5.70
C ILE A 181 -19.54 -19.92 -4.46
N ILE A 182 -18.49 -19.11 -4.66
CA ILE A 182 -17.59 -18.60 -3.62
C ILE A 182 -17.91 -17.14 -3.21
N CYS A 183 -18.96 -16.53 -3.77
CA CYS A 183 -19.28 -15.12 -3.59
C CYS A 183 -20.56 -14.93 -2.80
N ALA A 184 -20.62 -13.91 -1.94
CA ALA A 184 -21.82 -13.54 -1.20
C ALA A 184 -22.87 -12.76 -2.06
N TYR A 185 -22.62 -12.54 -3.35
CA TYR A 185 -23.49 -11.74 -4.23
C TYR A 185 -24.97 -12.19 -4.19
N GLY A 186 -25.21 -13.50 -4.24
CA GLY A 186 -26.56 -14.09 -4.18
C GLY A 186 -27.23 -14.01 -2.82
N SER A 187 -26.47 -13.68 -1.77
CA SER A 187 -26.93 -13.59 -0.37
C SER A 187 -27.14 -12.15 0.10
N GLN A 188 -26.93 -11.15 -0.76
CA GLN A 188 -27.19 -9.74 -0.43
C GLN A 188 -28.65 -9.52 -0.06
N SER A 189 -28.89 -8.84 1.07
CA SER A 189 -30.22 -8.36 1.45
C SER A 189 -30.42 -6.90 1.08
N ARG A 190 -29.34 -6.12 0.95
CA ARG A 190 -29.39 -4.72 0.55
C ARG A 190 -29.90 -4.55 -0.90
N PRO A 191 -30.59 -3.42 -1.21
CA PRO A 191 -31.09 -3.17 -2.55
C PRO A 191 -29.96 -3.14 -3.59
N LYS A 192 -30.30 -3.54 -4.82
CA LYS A 192 -29.39 -3.43 -5.96
C LYS A 192 -29.52 -2.07 -6.61
N GLY A 193 -28.39 -1.45 -6.94
CA GLY A 193 -28.40 -0.11 -7.48
C GLY A 193 -27.07 0.33 -8.08
N VAL A 194 -27.11 1.52 -8.66
CA VAL A 194 -25.97 2.25 -9.20
C VAL A 194 -25.93 3.59 -8.48
N MET A 195 -24.74 3.98 -8.05
CA MET A 195 -24.49 5.24 -7.37
C MET A 195 -24.97 6.42 -8.23
N SER A 196 -25.36 7.54 -7.62
CA SER A 196 -25.60 8.79 -8.36
C SER A 196 -24.28 9.52 -8.63
N LEU A 197 -24.25 10.45 -9.59
CA LEU A 197 -23.06 11.29 -9.79
C LEU A 197 -22.81 12.22 -8.61
N GLU A 198 -23.88 12.74 -7.99
CA GLU A 198 -23.80 13.59 -6.79
C GLU A 198 -23.11 12.90 -5.61
N VAL A 199 -23.50 11.66 -5.30
CA VAL A 199 -22.84 10.88 -4.22
C VAL A 199 -21.38 10.62 -4.58
N PHE A 200 -21.08 10.30 -5.84
CA PHE A 200 -19.71 10.05 -6.27
C PHE A 200 -18.83 11.32 -6.20
N GLU A 201 -19.36 12.48 -6.58
CA GLU A 201 -18.69 13.78 -6.44
C GLU A 201 -18.38 14.07 -4.96
N LYS A 202 -19.35 13.82 -4.07
CA LYS A 202 -19.16 13.97 -2.63
C LYS A 202 -18.05 13.06 -2.09
N VAL A 203 -17.98 11.80 -2.57
CA VAL A 203 -16.89 10.87 -2.21
C VAL A 203 -15.53 11.40 -2.64
N LEU A 204 -15.40 11.89 -3.89
CA LEU A 204 -14.14 12.44 -4.41
C LEU A 204 -13.69 13.68 -3.63
N SER A 205 -14.63 14.57 -3.31
CA SER A 205 -14.36 15.77 -2.51
C SER A 205 -13.88 15.41 -1.10
N ASP A 206 -14.65 14.60 -0.37
CA ASP A 206 -14.31 14.21 1.00
C ASP A 206 -12.99 13.44 1.08
N TYR A 207 -12.75 12.54 0.12
CA TYR A 207 -11.52 11.78 0.10
C TYR A 207 -10.31 12.68 -0.22
N SER A 208 -10.50 13.68 -1.08
CA SER A 208 -9.48 14.70 -1.34
C SER A 208 -9.15 15.54 -0.10
N ASP A 209 -10.15 15.87 0.73
CA ASP A 209 -9.96 16.57 2.02
C ASP A 209 -9.21 15.71 3.05
N LEU A 210 -9.38 14.39 2.98
CA LEU A 210 -8.56 13.42 3.72
C LEU A 210 -7.14 13.27 3.15
N GLY A 211 -6.81 13.94 2.04
CA GLY A 211 -5.49 13.93 1.39
C GLY A 211 -5.43 13.13 0.09
N GLY A 212 -6.50 12.44 -0.31
CA GLY A 212 -6.61 11.68 -1.56
C GLY A 212 -5.67 10.47 -1.65
N GLY A 213 -5.32 10.03 -2.85
CA GLY A 213 -4.45 8.90 -3.14
C GLY A 213 -5.20 7.78 -3.86
N VAL A 214 -5.00 6.55 -3.38
CA VAL A 214 -5.53 5.34 -4.02
C VAL A 214 -7.03 5.22 -3.85
N LEU A 215 -7.77 5.22 -4.95
CA LEU A 215 -9.20 4.93 -5.01
C LEU A 215 -9.45 3.68 -5.86
N SER A 216 -10.02 2.66 -5.23
CA SER A 216 -10.48 1.44 -5.89
C SER A 216 -11.96 1.55 -6.20
N LEU A 217 -12.34 1.32 -7.47
CA LEU A 217 -13.75 1.21 -7.88
C LEU A 217 -14.26 -0.23 -7.84
N THR A 218 -13.52 -1.14 -7.19
CA THR A 218 -13.93 -2.54 -7.03
C THR A 218 -15.16 -2.63 -6.11
N PRO A 219 -16.29 -3.17 -6.58
CA PRO A 219 -17.41 -3.53 -5.71
C PRO A 219 -17.01 -4.60 -4.69
N VAL A 220 -17.54 -4.56 -3.47
CA VAL A 220 -17.39 -5.68 -2.51
C VAL A 220 -17.97 -6.95 -3.13
N VAL A 221 -19.15 -6.79 -3.74
CA VAL A 221 -19.79 -7.76 -4.61
C VAL A 221 -20.40 -7.01 -5.78
N GLY A 222 -20.19 -7.49 -7.01
CA GLY A 222 -20.60 -6.76 -8.20
C GLY A 222 -19.57 -6.87 -9.33
N ASP A 223 -19.79 -6.11 -10.39
CA ASP A 223 -18.80 -5.88 -11.43
C ASP A 223 -18.91 -4.43 -11.95
N VAL A 224 -17.78 -3.74 -12.03
CA VAL A 224 -17.72 -2.31 -12.40
C VAL A 224 -18.32 -2.03 -13.77
N PHE A 225 -18.23 -2.95 -14.73
CA PHE A 225 -18.78 -2.73 -16.08
C PHE A 225 -20.31 -2.80 -16.11
N LEU A 226 -20.97 -3.14 -14.99
CA LEU A 226 -22.42 -2.97 -14.84
C LEU A 226 -22.84 -1.56 -14.42
N ASP A 227 -21.92 -0.70 -14.01
CA ASP A 227 -22.17 0.72 -13.81
C ASP A 227 -22.42 1.41 -15.17
N HIS A 228 -23.60 1.99 -15.35
CA HIS A 228 -23.99 2.67 -16.58
C HIS A 228 -23.56 4.15 -16.63
N LEU A 229 -22.97 4.68 -15.56
CA LEU A 229 -22.41 6.03 -15.50
C LEU A 229 -20.88 6.01 -15.30
N LEU A 230 -20.23 4.87 -15.57
CA LEU A 230 -18.80 4.69 -15.33
C LEU A 230 -17.96 5.71 -16.10
N VAL A 231 -18.33 6.02 -17.34
CA VAL A 231 -17.61 7.00 -18.18
C VAL A 231 -17.69 8.40 -17.57
N GLU A 232 -18.89 8.80 -17.14
CA GLU A 232 -19.15 10.08 -16.49
C GLU A 232 -18.39 10.20 -15.16
N ARG A 233 -18.34 9.12 -14.38
CA ARG A 233 -17.55 9.06 -13.13
C ARG A 233 -16.08 9.25 -13.39
N LEU A 234 -15.52 8.58 -14.38
CA LEU A 234 -14.11 8.73 -14.73
C LEU A 234 -13.80 10.14 -15.21
N ARG A 235 -14.69 10.78 -15.98
CA ARG A 235 -14.57 12.22 -16.33
C ARG A 235 -14.61 13.10 -15.08
N LEU A 236 -15.52 12.82 -14.15
CA LEU A 236 -15.63 13.61 -12.92
C LEU A 236 -14.38 13.50 -12.05
N ALA A 237 -13.81 12.29 -11.93
CA ALA A 237 -12.59 12.04 -11.16
C ALA A 237 -11.37 12.83 -11.67
N GLU A 238 -11.30 13.16 -12.97
CA GLU A 238 -10.22 13.99 -13.54
C GLU A 238 -10.17 15.40 -12.92
N ASN A 239 -11.27 15.90 -12.33
CA ASN A 239 -11.31 17.19 -11.63
C ASN A 239 -10.72 17.14 -10.20
N TYR A 240 -10.34 15.96 -9.71
CA TYR A 240 -9.86 15.75 -8.33
C TYR A 240 -8.42 15.21 -8.35
N PRO A 241 -7.40 16.07 -8.55
CA PRO A 241 -6.01 15.65 -8.75
C PRO A 241 -5.37 15.01 -7.52
N ARG A 242 -5.99 15.12 -6.33
CA ARG A 242 -5.56 14.38 -5.14
C ARG A 242 -5.92 12.90 -5.24
N VAL A 243 -6.89 12.50 -6.07
CA VAL A 243 -7.21 11.11 -6.38
C VAL A 243 -6.44 10.72 -7.64
N ASP A 244 -5.18 10.34 -7.47
CA ASP A 244 -4.20 10.17 -8.55
C ASP A 244 -3.97 8.71 -8.96
N ASP A 245 -4.57 7.77 -8.24
CA ASP A 245 -4.34 6.35 -8.39
C ASP A 245 -5.68 5.58 -8.38
N LEU A 246 -6.24 5.40 -9.59
CA LEU A 246 -7.46 4.61 -9.80
C LEU A 246 -7.14 3.14 -10.09
N SER A 247 -7.91 2.24 -9.49
CA SER A 247 -7.83 0.80 -9.75
C SER A 247 -9.19 0.12 -9.73
N VAL A 248 -9.26 -1.07 -10.33
CA VAL A 248 -10.48 -1.89 -10.30
C VAL A 248 -10.20 -3.37 -10.51
N THR A 249 -11.05 -4.22 -9.92
CA THR A 249 -11.15 -5.66 -10.15
C THR A 249 -12.45 -5.98 -10.86
N THR A 250 -12.40 -6.79 -11.92
CA THR A 250 -13.56 -7.12 -12.77
C THR A 250 -13.48 -8.56 -13.27
N ASN A 251 -14.61 -9.15 -13.67
CA ASN A 251 -14.68 -10.37 -14.46
C ASN A 251 -14.60 -10.11 -15.98
N ALA A 252 -14.55 -8.84 -16.39
CA ALA A 252 -14.44 -8.32 -17.75
C ALA A 252 -15.61 -8.62 -18.71
N VAL A 253 -16.49 -9.58 -18.44
CA VAL A 253 -17.53 -10.05 -19.37
C VAL A 253 -18.46 -8.92 -19.83
N ALA A 254 -18.80 -8.00 -18.93
CA ALA A 254 -19.69 -6.88 -19.24
C ALA A 254 -19.02 -5.72 -20.00
N SER A 255 -17.70 -5.78 -20.25
CA SER A 255 -17.00 -4.77 -21.08
C SER A 255 -17.53 -4.67 -22.51
N LYS A 256 -18.24 -5.70 -23.00
CA LYS A 256 -18.93 -5.70 -24.31
C LYS A 256 -19.99 -4.61 -24.48
N ARG A 257 -20.39 -3.93 -23.39
CA ARG A 257 -21.34 -2.81 -23.42
C ARG A 257 -20.77 -1.55 -24.06
N TYR A 258 -19.45 -1.45 -24.15
CA TYR A 258 -18.72 -0.33 -24.72
C TYR A 258 -18.18 -0.69 -26.09
N ASP A 259 -18.10 0.28 -27.00
CA ASP A 259 -17.26 0.13 -28.20
C ASP A 259 -15.75 0.24 -27.87
N ASP A 260 -14.86 0.07 -28.85
CA ASP A 260 -13.41 0.02 -28.60
C ASP A 260 -12.85 1.40 -28.15
N ASP A 261 -13.48 2.50 -28.59
CA ASP A 261 -13.05 3.86 -28.22
C ASP A 261 -13.47 4.19 -26.78
N GLU A 262 -14.73 3.91 -26.43
CA GLU A 262 -15.25 4.06 -25.06
C GLU A 262 -14.53 3.13 -24.09
N LEU A 263 -14.34 1.86 -24.45
CA LEU A 263 -13.61 0.92 -23.59
C LEU A 263 -12.15 1.35 -23.44
N GLY A 264 -11.50 1.80 -24.52
CA GLY A 264 -10.15 2.36 -24.49
C GLY A 264 -10.06 3.57 -23.56
N TYR A 265 -11.05 4.46 -23.59
CA TYR A 265 -11.17 5.58 -22.65
C TYR A 265 -11.25 5.08 -21.20
N VAL A 266 -12.20 4.19 -20.89
CA VAL A 266 -12.42 3.66 -19.55
C VAL A 266 -11.17 2.97 -18.99
N LEU A 267 -10.60 2.02 -19.75
CA LEU A 267 -9.48 1.21 -19.30
C LEU A 267 -8.26 2.08 -18.98
N ASN A 268 -7.94 3.06 -19.83
CA ASN A 268 -6.72 3.86 -19.71
C ASN A 268 -6.81 5.02 -18.70
N ARG A 269 -7.89 5.10 -17.90
CA ARG A 269 -7.94 5.92 -16.67
C ARG A 269 -7.55 5.13 -15.43
N PHE A 270 -7.63 3.80 -15.48
CA PHE A 270 -7.16 2.95 -14.40
C PHE A 270 -5.66 2.77 -14.50
N ARG A 271 -4.95 3.03 -13.41
CA ARG A 271 -3.52 2.73 -13.32
C ARG A 271 -3.28 1.23 -13.18
N GLN A 272 -4.23 0.48 -12.62
CA GLN A 272 -4.21 -0.98 -12.60
C GLN A 272 -5.61 -1.57 -12.76
N ILE A 273 -5.68 -2.64 -13.54
CA ILE A 273 -6.88 -3.48 -13.68
C ILE A 273 -6.51 -4.89 -13.27
N GLN A 274 -7.32 -5.47 -12.40
CA GLN A 274 -7.25 -6.88 -12.04
C GLN A 274 -8.43 -7.61 -12.69
N ILE A 275 -8.17 -8.71 -13.39
CA ILE A 275 -9.21 -9.56 -13.95
C ILE A 275 -9.27 -10.87 -13.18
N SER A 276 -10.42 -11.15 -12.58
CA SER A 276 -10.70 -12.43 -11.93
C SER A 276 -11.07 -13.48 -12.98
N ILE A 277 -10.29 -14.55 -13.05
CA ILE A 277 -10.48 -15.70 -13.95
C ILE A 277 -11.02 -16.86 -13.11
N TYR A 278 -12.21 -17.33 -13.47
CA TYR A 278 -12.95 -18.33 -12.70
C TYR A 278 -12.90 -19.75 -13.29
N GLY A 279 -12.08 -19.94 -14.30
CA GLY A 279 -11.83 -21.23 -14.93
C GLY A 279 -10.92 -21.07 -16.15
N VAL A 280 -10.07 -22.06 -16.39
CA VAL A 280 -9.27 -22.14 -17.64
C VAL A 280 -9.80 -23.20 -18.62
N ASP A 281 -10.95 -23.76 -18.28
CA ASP A 281 -11.82 -24.53 -19.17
C ASP A 281 -13.29 -24.17 -18.87
N GLU A 282 -14.18 -24.47 -19.83
CA GLU A 282 -15.59 -24.08 -19.74
C GLU A 282 -16.33 -24.82 -18.61
N GLU A 283 -16.01 -26.10 -18.37
CA GLU A 283 -16.62 -26.90 -17.31
C GLU A 283 -16.40 -26.26 -15.94
N GLU A 284 -15.14 -25.95 -15.64
CA GLU A 284 -14.77 -25.29 -14.39
C GLU A 284 -15.36 -23.88 -14.28
N TYR A 285 -15.30 -23.10 -15.35
CA TYR A 285 -15.86 -21.75 -15.37
C TYR A 285 -17.37 -21.76 -15.06
N VAL A 286 -18.11 -22.68 -15.70
CA VAL A 286 -19.55 -22.82 -15.47
C VAL A 286 -19.83 -23.30 -14.04
N ALA A 287 -19.05 -24.27 -13.55
CA ALA A 287 -19.19 -24.76 -12.18
C ALA A 287 -18.94 -23.65 -11.14
N MET A 288 -17.95 -22.78 -11.38
CA MET A 288 -17.64 -21.66 -10.50
C MET A 288 -18.69 -20.56 -10.59
N THR A 289 -18.98 -20.05 -11.79
CA THR A 289 -19.77 -18.82 -12.00
C THR A 289 -21.27 -19.04 -12.10
N LYS A 290 -21.70 -20.28 -12.35
CA LYS A 290 -23.06 -20.68 -12.76
C LYS A 290 -23.55 -20.00 -14.05
N LYS A 291 -22.64 -19.56 -14.91
CA LYS A 291 -22.94 -18.89 -16.18
C LYS A 291 -22.24 -19.55 -17.36
N HIS A 292 -22.91 -19.59 -18.50
CA HIS A 292 -22.37 -20.06 -19.78
C HIS A 292 -21.78 -18.89 -20.58
N THR A 293 -20.81 -18.19 -19.99
CA THR A 293 -20.18 -16.99 -20.58
C THR A 293 -18.65 -17.12 -20.72
N TYR A 294 -18.10 -18.33 -20.68
CA TYR A 294 -16.66 -18.58 -20.77
C TYR A 294 -16.03 -17.96 -22.02
N SER A 295 -16.63 -18.19 -23.20
CA SER A 295 -16.17 -17.59 -24.46
C SER A 295 -16.24 -16.05 -24.46
N GLN A 296 -17.23 -15.47 -23.78
CA GLN A 296 -17.35 -14.01 -23.63
C GLN A 296 -16.27 -13.45 -22.71
N MET A 297 -15.92 -14.14 -21.62
CA MET A 297 -14.79 -13.79 -20.77
C MET A 297 -13.48 -13.80 -21.57
N LEU A 298 -13.23 -14.85 -22.36
CA LEU A 298 -12.02 -14.92 -23.19
C LEU A 298 -11.93 -13.76 -24.18
N ALA A 299 -13.02 -13.47 -24.89
CA ALA A 299 -13.09 -12.37 -25.84
C ALA A 299 -12.90 -10.99 -25.16
N ALA A 300 -13.48 -10.82 -23.97
CA ALA A 300 -13.32 -9.60 -23.19
C ALA A 300 -11.88 -9.39 -22.72
N ILE A 301 -11.20 -10.43 -22.22
CA ILE A 301 -9.80 -10.35 -21.79
C ILE A 301 -8.89 -10.04 -22.97
N ASP A 302 -9.06 -10.70 -24.12
CA ASP A 302 -8.28 -10.42 -25.32
C ASP A 302 -8.48 -8.96 -25.80
N ARG A 303 -9.71 -8.46 -25.71
CA ARG A 303 -10.04 -7.05 -25.99
C ARG A 303 -9.36 -6.08 -25.02
N VAL A 304 -9.34 -6.37 -23.72
CA VAL A 304 -8.59 -5.57 -22.73
C VAL A 304 -7.09 -5.58 -23.05
N LEU A 305 -6.52 -6.75 -23.39
CA LEU A 305 -5.11 -6.87 -23.79
C LEU A 305 -4.77 -6.02 -25.03
N ARG A 306 -5.69 -5.86 -25.98
CA ARG A 306 -5.49 -4.96 -27.14
C ARG A 306 -5.43 -3.49 -26.74
N LEU A 307 -6.37 -3.05 -25.90
CA LEU A 307 -6.69 -1.64 -25.68
C LEU A 307 -5.97 -1.01 -24.48
N PHE A 308 -5.68 -1.79 -23.44
CA PHE A 308 -5.10 -1.27 -22.21
C PHE A 308 -3.57 -1.10 -22.31
N ARG A 309 -3.06 -0.10 -21.59
CA ARG A 309 -1.62 0.27 -21.55
C ARG A 309 -1.03 0.31 -20.14
N GLY A 310 -1.85 0.13 -19.10
CA GLY A 310 -1.41 0.15 -17.71
C GLY A 310 -0.96 -1.22 -17.19
N ARG A 311 -1.00 -1.38 -15.86
CA ARG A 311 -0.69 -2.67 -15.20
C ARG A 311 -1.92 -3.57 -15.20
N LEU A 312 -1.84 -4.70 -15.90
CA LEU A 312 -2.90 -5.70 -15.94
C LEU A 312 -2.50 -6.91 -15.09
N VAL A 313 -3.36 -7.30 -14.15
CA VAL A 313 -3.12 -8.47 -13.31
C VAL A 313 -4.21 -9.51 -13.59
N LEU A 314 -3.81 -10.69 -14.05
CA LEU A 314 -4.70 -11.83 -14.26
C LEU A 314 -4.66 -12.72 -13.02
N VAL A 315 -5.79 -12.85 -12.32
CA VAL A 315 -5.88 -13.57 -11.05
C VAL A 315 -6.80 -14.76 -11.19
N SER A 316 -6.22 -15.95 -11.09
CA SER A 316 -6.90 -17.21 -11.36
C SER A 316 -7.41 -17.83 -10.08
N GLN A 317 -8.73 -17.77 -9.91
CA GLN A 317 -9.50 -18.31 -8.79
C GLN A 317 -10.15 -19.61 -9.27
N LEU A 318 -9.43 -20.72 -9.12
CA LEU A 318 -9.73 -21.96 -9.83
C LEU A 318 -10.28 -23.01 -8.87
N LEU A 319 -11.19 -23.87 -9.36
CA LEU A 319 -11.70 -24.98 -8.56
C LEU A 319 -10.79 -26.22 -8.64
N LYS A 320 -10.15 -26.42 -9.79
CA LYS A 320 -9.17 -27.48 -10.06
C LYS A 320 -7.78 -26.97 -9.70
N LYS A 321 -6.97 -27.78 -9.03
CA LYS A 321 -5.61 -27.41 -8.64
C LYS A 321 -4.74 -27.30 -9.90
N ARG A 322 -4.09 -26.14 -10.09
CA ARG A 322 -3.20 -25.87 -11.23
C ARG A 322 -1.94 -25.16 -10.79
N THR A 323 -0.89 -25.26 -11.59
CA THR A 323 0.35 -24.51 -11.41
C THR A 323 0.31 -23.20 -12.20
N LEU A 324 1.21 -22.26 -11.89
CA LEU A 324 1.39 -21.05 -12.70
C LEU A 324 1.73 -21.37 -14.17
N ASP A 325 2.47 -22.44 -14.44
CA ASP A 325 2.81 -22.83 -15.80
C ASP A 325 1.58 -23.27 -16.60
N ASP A 326 0.64 -24.00 -15.98
CA ASP A 326 -0.63 -24.38 -16.60
C ASP A 326 -1.44 -23.15 -17.02
N VAL A 327 -1.53 -22.15 -16.13
CA VAL A 327 -2.26 -20.90 -16.39
C VAL A 327 -1.56 -20.07 -17.47
N LYS A 328 -0.22 -19.99 -17.46
CA LYS A 328 0.55 -19.30 -18.50
C LYS A 328 0.35 -19.93 -19.88
N LYS A 329 0.37 -21.26 -19.97
CA LYS A 329 0.10 -22.00 -21.21
C LYS A 329 -1.32 -21.76 -21.71
N TRP A 330 -2.31 -21.82 -20.83
CA TRP A 330 -3.69 -21.48 -21.18
C TRP A 330 -3.81 -20.04 -21.69
N ALA A 331 -3.20 -19.07 -21.02
CA ALA A 331 -3.26 -17.66 -21.41
C ALA A 331 -2.63 -17.44 -22.80
N ALA A 332 -1.46 -18.04 -23.05
CA ALA A 332 -0.78 -17.97 -24.34
C ALA A 332 -1.60 -18.62 -25.47
N ALA A 333 -2.33 -19.70 -25.18
CA ALA A 333 -3.21 -20.37 -26.15
C ALA A 333 -4.53 -19.61 -26.38
N SER A 334 -5.04 -18.93 -25.35
CA SER A 334 -6.37 -18.30 -25.38
C SER A 334 -6.36 -16.87 -25.91
N PHE A 335 -5.26 -16.13 -25.69
CA PHE A 335 -5.20 -14.70 -25.96
C PHE A 335 -4.20 -14.38 -27.06
N ARG A 336 -4.72 -14.11 -28.27
CA ARG A 336 -3.92 -13.73 -29.43
C ARG A 336 -3.17 -12.42 -29.22
N SER A 337 -3.76 -11.53 -28.42
CA SER A 337 -3.24 -10.19 -28.18
C SER A 337 -2.14 -10.14 -27.11
N LEU A 338 -1.90 -11.24 -26.38
CA LEU A 338 -0.94 -11.27 -25.27
C LEU A 338 0.52 -11.02 -25.70
N PRO A 339 1.06 -11.64 -26.78
CA PRO A 339 2.47 -11.41 -27.17
C PRO A 339 2.79 -9.98 -27.65
N GLY A 340 1.77 -9.20 -28.04
CA GLY A 340 1.92 -7.84 -28.59
C GLY A 340 1.21 -6.76 -27.78
N THR A 341 0.73 -7.09 -26.57
CA THR A 341 0.08 -6.09 -25.72
C THR A 341 1.08 -5.05 -25.24
N ALA A 342 0.65 -3.80 -25.14
CA ALA A 342 1.42 -2.75 -24.48
C ALA A 342 1.08 -2.60 -22.99
N ALA A 343 0.20 -3.45 -22.43
CA ALA A 343 -0.01 -3.53 -21.00
C ALA A 343 1.15 -4.26 -20.29
N GLN A 344 1.45 -3.87 -19.06
CA GLN A 344 2.35 -4.62 -18.19
C GLN A 344 1.56 -5.77 -17.53
N VAL A 345 1.60 -6.95 -18.15
CA VAL A 345 0.80 -8.10 -17.73
C VAL A 345 1.53 -8.91 -16.66
N THR A 346 0.86 -9.11 -15.52
CA THR A 346 1.25 -10.06 -14.48
C THR A 346 0.20 -11.17 -14.42
N ILE A 347 0.63 -12.43 -14.52
CA ILE A 347 -0.22 -13.59 -14.25
C ILE A 347 0.16 -14.08 -12.84
N GLN A 348 -0.77 -13.97 -11.90
CA GLN A 348 -0.55 -14.41 -10.52
C GLN A 348 -0.59 -15.94 -10.39
N GLU A 349 0.05 -16.46 -9.34
CA GLU A 349 -0.11 -17.86 -8.92
C GLU A 349 -1.60 -18.16 -8.71
N PRO A 350 -2.14 -19.23 -9.32
CA PRO A 350 -3.51 -19.63 -9.10
C PRO A 350 -3.70 -20.14 -7.67
N TYR A 351 -4.90 -19.95 -7.13
CA TYR A 351 -5.31 -20.53 -5.86
C TYR A 351 -6.69 -21.17 -5.95
N ASN A 352 -6.93 -22.14 -5.07
CA ASN A 352 -8.13 -22.96 -5.00
C ASN A 352 -8.69 -23.08 -3.57
N ASP A 353 -8.19 -22.29 -2.63
CA ASP A 353 -8.73 -22.16 -1.28
C ASP A 353 -9.48 -20.82 -1.12
N PHE A 354 -10.72 -20.87 -0.64
CA PHE A 354 -11.63 -19.73 -0.67
C PHE A 354 -12.11 -19.32 0.71
N SER A 355 -12.22 -18.01 0.93
CA SER A 355 -12.94 -17.46 2.08
C SER A 355 -14.46 -17.63 1.88
N ASN A 356 -15.19 -17.76 2.98
CA ASN A 356 -16.61 -18.15 3.03
C ASN A 356 -17.56 -16.99 3.38
N TRP A 357 -17.07 -15.75 3.47
CA TRP A 357 -17.88 -14.57 3.82
C TRP A 357 -18.60 -14.62 5.17
N GLY A 358 -18.23 -15.55 6.05
CA GLY A 358 -18.94 -15.83 7.30
C GLY A 358 -20.35 -16.42 7.13
N ILE A 359 -20.86 -16.53 5.89
CA ILE A 359 -22.24 -16.92 5.58
C ILE A 359 -22.36 -18.17 4.68
N LEU A 360 -21.30 -18.52 3.95
CA LEU A 360 -21.30 -19.70 3.08
C LEU A 360 -21.04 -20.96 3.92
N ASP A 361 -21.84 -21.99 3.67
CA ASP A 361 -21.79 -23.26 4.40
C ASP A 361 -20.51 -24.04 4.09
N THR A 362 -19.57 -24.00 5.04
CA THR A 362 -18.29 -24.72 4.93
C THR A 362 -18.41 -26.22 5.16
N GLY A 363 -19.57 -26.72 5.64
CA GLY A 363 -19.87 -28.14 5.72
C GLY A 363 -20.12 -28.77 4.35
N LYS A 364 -20.48 -27.95 3.35
CA LYS A 364 -20.59 -28.38 1.96
C LYS A 364 -19.24 -28.24 1.26
N ALA A 365 -18.71 -29.38 0.79
CA ALA A 365 -17.50 -29.39 -0.02
C ALA A 365 -17.67 -28.58 -1.31
N LEU A 366 -16.62 -27.85 -1.69
CA LEU A 366 -16.55 -27.21 -3.00
C LEU A 366 -16.27 -28.24 -4.10
N PRO A 367 -16.66 -27.98 -5.36
CA PRO A 367 -16.40 -28.90 -6.46
C PRO A 367 -14.89 -29.07 -6.73
N PHE A 368 -14.54 -30.21 -7.35
CA PHE A 368 -13.18 -30.55 -7.77
C PHE A 368 -12.18 -30.56 -6.59
N ASP A 369 -11.10 -29.78 -6.68
CA ASP A 369 -10.00 -29.74 -5.70
C ASP A 369 -10.12 -28.53 -4.74
N ALA A 370 -11.17 -27.74 -4.85
CA ALA A 370 -11.32 -26.50 -4.10
C ALA A 370 -11.62 -26.76 -2.62
N THR A 371 -11.13 -25.87 -1.76
CA THR A 371 -11.35 -25.97 -0.31
C THR A 371 -11.79 -24.65 0.29
N TRP A 372 -12.46 -24.72 1.45
CA TRP A 372 -12.71 -23.55 2.27
C TRP A 372 -11.50 -23.26 3.15
N ARG A 373 -11.11 -21.98 3.23
CA ARG A 373 -10.09 -21.53 4.17
C ARG A 373 -10.57 -21.73 5.60
N PRO A 374 -9.70 -22.23 6.51
CA PRO A 374 -10.04 -22.32 7.90
C PRO A 374 -10.21 -20.92 8.49
N ASN A 375 -11.20 -20.77 9.37
CA ASN A 375 -11.40 -19.54 10.11
C ASN A 375 -10.52 -19.54 11.37
N PRO A 376 -9.67 -18.52 11.60
CA PRO A 376 -8.87 -18.45 12.82
C PRO A 376 -9.72 -18.44 14.08
N THR A 377 -9.35 -19.28 15.05
CA THR A 377 -10.05 -19.41 16.34
C THR A 377 -9.85 -18.22 17.28
N ALA A 378 -8.74 -17.50 17.12
CA ALA A 378 -8.43 -16.27 17.84
C ALA A 378 -8.02 -15.18 16.84
N LYS A 379 -8.57 -13.97 17.02
CA LYS A 379 -8.31 -12.81 16.16
C LYS A 379 -7.83 -11.64 17.01
N LYS A 380 -6.85 -10.91 16.46
CA LYS A 380 -6.38 -9.61 16.94
C LYS A 380 -6.88 -8.53 15.99
N GLN A 381 -6.50 -7.27 16.19
CA GLN A 381 -6.91 -6.17 15.31
C GLN A 381 -6.67 -6.52 13.83
N CYS A 382 -7.69 -6.30 12.99
CA CYS A 382 -7.60 -6.55 11.55
C CYS A 382 -6.84 -5.43 10.84
N LEU A 383 -6.00 -5.78 9.86
CA LEU A 383 -5.27 -4.83 9.02
C LEU A 383 -6.17 -4.09 8.02
N THR A 384 -7.18 -4.77 7.49
CA THR A 384 -7.97 -4.31 6.33
C THR A 384 -8.52 -2.88 6.48
N PRO A 385 -9.07 -2.46 7.63
CA PRO A 385 -9.58 -1.09 7.81
C PRO A 385 -8.50 0.00 7.80
N LEU A 386 -7.21 -0.35 7.99
CA LEU A 386 -6.09 0.58 7.83
C LEU A 386 -5.83 0.83 6.34
N VAL A 387 -6.00 -0.23 5.53
CA VAL A 387 -5.75 -0.21 4.09
C VAL A 387 -6.81 0.62 3.38
N SER A 388 -8.08 0.40 3.69
CA SER A 388 -9.18 1.09 3.02
C SER A 388 -10.47 1.04 3.84
N PHE A 389 -11.41 1.94 3.55
CA PHE A 389 -12.83 1.87 3.96
C PHE A 389 -13.73 1.70 2.74
N GLN A 390 -14.97 1.25 2.96
CA GLN A 390 -15.96 1.06 1.91
C GLN A 390 -16.96 2.22 1.87
N VAL A 391 -17.18 2.79 0.69
CA VAL A 391 -18.40 3.54 0.37
C VAL A 391 -19.25 2.68 -0.57
N TYR A 392 -20.48 2.35 -0.18
CA TYR A 392 -21.42 1.61 -1.04
C TYR A 392 -22.10 2.53 -2.05
N TRP A 393 -22.74 1.91 -3.04
CA TRP A 393 -23.40 2.65 -4.12
C TRP A 393 -24.46 3.65 -3.63
N ASN A 394 -25.07 3.43 -2.47
CA ASN A 394 -26.08 4.33 -1.89
C ASN A 394 -25.48 5.43 -0.97
N GLY A 395 -24.16 5.53 -0.90
CA GLY A 395 -23.44 6.50 -0.05
C GLY A 395 -23.20 6.03 1.38
N ASN A 396 -23.72 4.87 1.80
CA ASN A 396 -23.39 4.33 3.11
C ASN A 396 -21.91 3.98 3.21
N VAL A 397 -21.35 4.10 4.41
CA VAL A 397 -19.94 3.82 4.68
C VAL A 397 -19.82 2.64 5.64
N SER A 398 -18.93 1.70 5.33
CA SER A 398 -18.53 0.64 6.24
C SER A 398 -17.05 0.75 6.61
N PHE A 399 -16.76 0.36 7.85
CA PHE A 399 -15.42 0.18 8.37
C PHE A 399 -14.62 -0.91 7.62
N CYS A 400 -15.29 -1.88 7.00
CA CYS A 400 -14.64 -3.00 6.32
C CYS A 400 -14.85 -2.91 4.80
N PRO A 401 -13.76 -2.80 4.00
CA PRO A 401 -13.81 -2.80 2.54
C PRO A 401 -13.78 -4.20 1.90
N CYS A 402 -13.72 -5.26 2.71
CA CYS A 402 -13.39 -6.59 2.22
C CYS A 402 -14.56 -7.57 2.30
N ASP A 403 -15.08 -7.80 3.51
CA ASP A 403 -16.06 -8.88 3.75
C ASP A 403 -17.48 -8.37 4.00
N ASP A 404 -17.63 -7.09 4.37
CA ASP A 404 -18.95 -6.51 4.67
C ASP A 404 -19.72 -6.24 3.37
N PHE A 405 -20.29 -7.29 2.78
CA PHE A 405 -21.02 -7.21 1.52
C PHE A 405 -22.45 -6.66 1.69
N ASP A 406 -22.95 -6.55 2.92
CA ASP A 406 -24.36 -6.23 3.23
C ASP A 406 -24.54 -5.02 4.14
N ASN A 407 -23.46 -4.26 4.37
CA ASN A 407 -23.42 -3.10 5.26
C ASN A 407 -23.92 -3.38 6.69
N SER A 408 -23.28 -4.34 7.34
CA SER A 408 -23.58 -4.79 8.70
C SER A 408 -23.69 -3.62 9.70
N PRO A 409 -24.72 -3.60 10.58
CA PRO A 409 -24.86 -2.57 11.62
C PRO A 409 -23.63 -2.44 12.52
N ASP A 410 -22.90 -3.53 12.77
CA ASP A 410 -21.66 -3.55 13.56
C ASP A 410 -20.60 -2.62 12.96
N LEU A 411 -20.52 -2.60 11.62
CA LEU A 411 -19.45 -1.95 10.86
C LEU A 411 -19.91 -0.68 10.13
N HIS A 412 -21.21 -0.44 10.02
CA HIS A 412 -21.79 0.76 9.39
C HIS A 412 -21.37 2.04 10.13
N LEU A 413 -20.82 3.02 9.42
CA LEU A 413 -20.31 4.26 10.02
C LEU A 413 -21.23 5.48 9.80
N GLY A 414 -22.09 5.45 8.79
CA GLY A 414 -22.97 6.56 8.41
C GLY A 414 -23.16 6.62 6.89
N ASN A 415 -23.61 7.77 6.38
CA ASN A 415 -23.74 8.05 4.96
C ASN A 415 -22.95 9.31 4.58
N VAL A 416 -22.25 9.29 3.44
CA VAL A 416 -21.40 10.40 2.98
C VAL A 416 -22.16 11.70 2.67
N MET A 417 -23.48 11.60 2.47
CA MET A 417 -24.34 12.77 2.26
C MET A 417 -24.72 13.46 3.57
N ASP A 418 -24.66 12.75 4.70
CA ASP A 418 -25.03 13.27 6.03
C ASP A 418 -23.83 13.73 6.85
N SER A 419 -22.64 13.18 6.59
CA SER A 419 -21.40 13.49 7.31
C SER A 419 -20.20 13.30 6.41
N SER A 420 -19.10 14.01 6.69
CA SER A 420 -17.87 13.84 5.92
C SER A 420 -17.17 12.52 6.26
N LEU A 421 -16.39 11.97 5.30
CA LEU A 421 -15.52 10.81 5.57
C LEU A 421 -14.57 11.07 6.75
N ALA A 422 -14.08 12.30 6.91
CA ALA A 422 -13.18 12.68 8.00
C ALA A 422 -13.85 12.63 9.38
N GLU A 423 -15.11 13.10 9.48
CA GLU A 423 -15.90 13.02 10.71
C GLU A 423 -16.21 11.58 11.07
N MET A 424 -16.62 10.76 10.09
CA MET A 424 -16.89 9.34 10.31
C MET A 424 -15.63 8.57 10.78
N TYR A 425 -14.47 8.82 10.16
CA TYR A 425 -13.21 8.18 10.54
C TYR A 425 -12.73 8.58 11.93
N SER A 426 -13.02 9.82 12.36
CA SER A 426 -12.64 10.34 13.68
C SER A 426 -13.65 10.02 14.78
N SER A 427 -14.74 9.33 14.44
CA SER A 427 -15.85 9.05 15.35
C SER A 427 -15.44 8.17 16.54
N GLU A 428 -16.21 8.24 17.63
CA GLU A 428 -16.05 7.31 18.75
C GLU A 428 -16.27 5.84 18.32
N LYS A 429 -17.18 5.59 17.37
CA LYS A 429 -17.43 4.24 16.84
C LYS A 429 -16.17 3.66 16.20
N VAL A 430 -15.49 4.42 15.34
CA VAL A 430 -14.24 3.97 14.70
C VAL A 430 -13.13 3.74 15.73
N ARG A 431 -12.99 4.60 16.74
CA ARG A 431 -12.03 4.39 17.84
C ARG A 431 -12.28 3.08 18.60
N ARG A 432 -13.54 2.73 18.87
CA ARG A 432 -13.91 1.45 19.48
C ARG A 432 -13.60 0.25 18.56
N LEU A 433 -13.90 0.38 17.26
CA LEU A 433 -13.62 -0.66 16.25
C LEU A 433 -12.12 -0.92 16.03
N TRP A 434 -11.26 0.03 16.37
CA TRP A 434 -9.80 -0.12 16.37
C TRP A 434 -9.20 -0.64 17.69
N SER A 435 -10.02 -0.87 18.71
CA SER A 435 -9.56 -1.21 20.06
C SER A 435 -10.13 -2.55 20.54
N TRP A 436 -9.95 -3.61 19.73
CA TRP A 436 -10.45 -4.97 20.07
C TRP A 436 -9.96 -5.51 21.41
N PRO A 437 -8.74 -5.23 21.91
CA PRO A 437 -8.33 -5.66 23.24
C PRO A 437 -9.19 -5.10 24.38
N VAL A 438 -9.85 -3.95 24.16
CA VAL A 438 -10.69 -3.27 25.15
C VAL A 438 -12.18 -3.58 24.93
N HIS A 439 -12.62 -3.59 23.67
CA HIS A 439 -14.04 -3.70 23.32
C HIS A 439 -14.46 -5.07 22.75
N GLY A 440 -13.50 -5.99 22.60
CA GLY A 440 -13.72 -7.29 21.97
C GLY A 440 -13.73 -7.22 20.44
N VAL A 441 -13.74 -8.40 19.82
CA VAL A 441 -13.90 -8.56 18.38
C VAL A 441 -15.37 -8.33 18.01
N PRO A 442 -15.71 -7.45 17.04
CA PRO A 442 -17.08 -7.27 16.56
C PRO A 442 -17.72 -8.60 16.13
N GLU A 443 -19.03 -8.79 16.36
CA GLU A 443 -19.70 -10.07 16.08
C GLU A 443 -19.52 -10.49 14.61
N PHE A 444 -19.72 -9.56 13.68
CA PHE A 444 -19.45 -9.78 12.25
C PHE A 444 -18.03 -10.32 11.99
N CYS A 445 -17.02 -9.76 12.68
CA CYS A 445 -15.62 -10.12 12.46
C CYS A 445 -15.24 -11.48 13.03
N LYS A 446 -16.01 -12.04 13.99
CA LYS A 446 -15.71 -13.36 14.59
C LYS A 446 -15.79 -14.48 13.55
N THR A 447 -16.73 -14.41 12.60
CA THR A 447 -16.90 -15.42 11.55
C THR A 447 -16.23 -15.06 10.22
N CYS A 448 -15.67 -13.86 10.08
CA CYS A 448 -14.94 -13.43 8.87
C CYS A 448 -13.72 -14.33 8.55
N SER A 449 -13.68 -14.93 7.36
CA SER A 449 -12.54 -15.74 6.86
C SER A 449 -11.61 -14.96 5.93
N PHE A 450 -11.84 -13.66 5.74
CA PHE A 450 -10.95 -12.74 5.05
C PHE A 450 -9.98 -12.01 6.00
N TYR A 451 -10.08 -12.29 7.30
CA TYR A 451 -9.30 -11.64 8.35
C TYR A 451 -7.79 -11.68 8.08
N GLN A 452 -7.15 -10.53 8.20
CA GLN A 452 -5.69 -10.38 8.18
C GLN A 452 -5.23 -9.68 9.47
N PRO A 453 -4.30 -10.26 10.24
CA PRO A 453 -3.78 -9.60 11.44
C PRO A 453 -3.03 -8.31 11.09
N MET A 454 -3.15 -7.29 11.93
CA MET A 454 -2.48 -6.00 11.72
C MET A 454 -0.95 -6.15 11.59
N GLU A 455 -0.36 -7.14 12.25
CA GLU A 455 1.07 -7.48 12.15
C GLU A 455 1.52 -7.85 10.72
N THR A 456 0.59 -8.21 9.81
CA THR A 456 0.91 -8.43 8.39
C THR A 456 1.53 -7.20 7.72
N LEU A 457 1.26 -5.98 8.22
CA LEU A 457 1.91 -4.76 7.74
C LEU A 457 3.45 -4.82 7.87
N LEU A 458 3.97 -5.50 8.90
CA LEU A 458 5.42 -5.65 9.14
C LEU A 458 6.09 -6.60 8.15
N LEU A 459 5.29 -7.44 7.47
CA LEU A 459 5.78 -8.44 6.51
C LEU A 459 5.81 -7.90 5.07
N VAL A 460 5.27 -6.69 4.83
CA VAL A 460 5.16 -6.09 3.50
C VAL A 460 5.87 -4.72 3.50
N PRO A 461 7.21 -4.69 3.35
CA PRO A 461 7.95 -3.43 3.27
C PRO A 461 7.43 -2.56 2.13
N GLY A 462 7.30 -1.25 2.37
CA GLY A 462 6.80 -0.32 1.36
C GLY A 462 5.27 -0.23 1.27
N ALA A 463 4.52 -1.00 2.07
CA ALA A 463 3.06 -1.06 2.00
C ALA A 463 2.36 0.28 2.31
N LEU A 464 2.96 1.16 3.11
CA LEU A 464 2.38 2.48 3.38
C LEU A 464 2.56 3.42 2.18
N GLN A 465 3.70 3.32 1.50
CA GLN A 465 4.04 4.06 0.29
C GLN A 465 3.21 3.58 -0.91
N ASN A 466 2.94 2.28 -0.96
CA ASN A 466 2.15 1.65 -2.01
C ASN A 466 1.13 0.69 -1.41
N PRO A 467 -0.04 1.17 -0.98
CA PRO A 467 -1.04 0.35 -0.30
C PRO A 467 -1.67 -0.73 -1.19
N ARG A 468 -1.43 -0.68 -2.51
CA ARG A 468 -1.80 -1.75 -3.44
C ARG A 468 -1.15 -3.09 -3.09
N LEU A 469 0.03 -3.08 -2.46
CA LEU A 469 0.71 -4.29 -1.98
C LEU A 469 -0.12 -5.05 -0.93
N LEU A 470 -1.02 -4.35 -0.22
CA LEU A 470 -1.93 -4.95 0.75
C LEU A 470 -3.32 -5.26 0.17
N MET A 471 -3.66 -4.69 -0.98
CA MET A 471 -4.96 -4.86 -1.65
C MET A 471 -4.98 -6.02 -2.66
N GLY A 472 -4.01 -6.95 -2.59
CA GLY A 472 -3.99 -8.17 -3.42
C GLY A 472 -3.37 -8.00 -4.82
N SER A 473 -2.24 -7.29 -4.92
CA SER A 473 -1.45 -7.13 -6.15
C SER A 473 -0.58 -8.31 -6.54
#